data_AF-A0A3L9I8U8-F1
#
_entry.id   AF-A0A3L9I8U8-F1
#
_cell.length_a   1.000
_cell.length_b   1.000
_cell.length_c   1.000
_cell.angle_alpha   90.00
_cell.angle_beta   90.00
_cell.angle_gamma   90.00
#
_symmetry.space_group_name_H-M   'P 1'
#
loop_
_entity.id
_entity.type
_entity.pdbx_description
1 polymer ?
#
loop_
_entity_poly.entity_id
_entity_poly.type
_entity_poly.pdbx_seq_one_letter_code
_entity_poly.pdbx_strand_id
1 'polypeptide(L)'
;NDRLQQMLPEAPVVISEGRSFPVERHYLPLPAHQRFDEAVAVATAEMLRQESGSLLLFLPGVGEIQRVQEQLASRIGSDVLLCPLYGALSLNDQRKAILPAPQGMRKVVLATNIAETSLTIEGIRLVVDCAQERVARFDPRTGLTRLITQRVSQASMTQRAGRAGRLEPGISLHLIAKEQAERAAAQSEPEILQSDLSGLLMELLQWGCSDPAQMSWLDQPPAVNLLAAKRLLQMLGALEGERLSAQGQKMAALGNDPRLAAMLVSAKNDDEAATAAKIAAILEEPPRMGNSDLGVAFSRNQPAWQQRSQQLLKRLNVRGGEADSSLIAPLLAGAFADRIARRRGQDGRYQLANGMGAMLDANDALSRHEWLIAPLLLQGSASPDARILLA
;
A
#
# COMPACT_ATOMS: atom_id res chain seq x y z
N ASN A 1 -12.61 17.83 11.14
CA ASN A 1 -11.66 18.80 10.56
C ASN A 1 -10.87 19.53 11.63
N ASP A 2 -11.34 19.63 12.87
CA ASP A 2 -10.86 20.54 13.93
C ASP A 2 -9.34 20.71 14.08
N ARG A 3 -8.54 19.66 13.87
CA ARG A 3 -7.07 19.76 13.87
C ARG A 3 -6.53 20.71 12.78
N LEU A 4 -7.17 20.74 11.62
CA LEU A 4 -6.85 21.67 10.55
C LEU A 4 -7.19 23.11 10.92
N GLN A 5 -8.34 23.36 11.56
CA GLN A 5 -8.67 24.69 12.09
C GLN A 5 -7.76 25.09 13.25
N GLN A 6 -7.29 24.16 14.08
CA GLN A 6 -6.29 24.45 15.11
C GLN A 6 -4.95 24.90 14.49
N MET A 7 -4.54 24.28 13.39
CA MET A 7 -3.34 24.67 12.65
C MET A 7 -3.53 25.98 11.88
N LEU A 8 -4.73 26.23 11.36
CA LEU A 8 -5.06 27.42 10.56
C LEU A 8 -6.32 28.13 11.12
N PRO A 9 -6.23 28.80 12.28
CA PRO A 9 -7.40 29.43 12.91
C PRO A 9 -8.04 30.54 12.06
N GLU A 10 -7.23 31.22 11.26
CA GLU A 10 -7.64 32.31 10.38
C GLU A 10 -8.26 31.84 9.06
N ALA A 11 -8.22 30.52 8.78
CA ALA A 11 -8.75 29.99 7.53
C ALA A 11 -10.29 29.84 7.62
N PRO A 12 -11.07 30.49 6.74
CA PRO A 12 -12.52 30.36 6.75
C PRO A 12 -12.93 28.93 6.34
N VAL A 13 -13.79 28.31 7.15
CA VAL A 13 -14.34 26.98 6.85
C VAL A 13 -15.54 27.13 5.93
N VAL A 14 -15.44 26.59 4.72
CA VAL A 14 -16.55 26.52 3.76
C VAL A 14 -17.05 25.08 3.70
N ILE A 15 -18.30 24.86 4.13
CA ILE A 15 -18.93 23.54 4.12
C ILE A 15 -19.96 23.51 2.99
N SER A 16 -19.81 22.54 2.09
CA SER A 16 -20.81 22.21 1.07
C SER A 16 -21.36 20.82 1.37
N GLU A 17 -22.58 20.76 1.90
CA GLU A 17 -23.22 19.50 2.27
C GLU A 17 -24.11 19.01 1.13
N GLY A 18 -23.89 17.76 0.71
CA GLY A 18 -24.86 17.05 -0.12
C GLY A 18 -26.04 16.57 0.72
N ARG A 19 -27.03 15.96 0.06
CA ARG A 19 -28.09 15.25 0.78
C ARG A 19 -27.48 14.02 1.48
N SER A 20 -27.68 13.93 2.79
CA SER A 20 -27.36 12.74 3.58
C SER A 20 -28.61 12.31 4.32
N PHE A 21 -29.04 11.08 4.08
CA PHE A 21 -30.17 10.44 4.73
C PHE A 21 -29.69 9.75 6.02
N PRO A 22 -30.57 9.57 7.02
CA PRO A 22 -30.21 8.85 8.24
C PRO A 22 -29.81 7.41 7.93
N VAL A 23 -28.78 6.92 8.63
CA VAL A 23 -28.30 5.54 8.53
C VAL A 23 -28.38 4.87 9.89
N GLU A 24 -29.17 3.80 9.99
CA GLU A 24 -29.23 2.98 11.19
C GLU A 24 -27.93 2.17 11.35
N ARG A 25 -27.39 2.11 12.57
CA ARG A 25 -26.10 1.45 12.85
C ARG A 25 -26.31 0.24 13.75
N HIS A 26 -26.00 -0.93 13.23
CA HIS A 26 -25.99 -2.18 13.98
C HIS A 26 -24.56 -2.69 14.17
N TYR A 27 -24.39 -3.52 15.19
CA TYR A 27 -23.10 -4.07 15.61
C TYR A 27 -23.26 -5.57 15.82
N LEU A 28 -22.43 -6.37 15.16
CA LEU A 28 -22.45 -7.82 15.24
C LEU A 28 -21.02 -8.36 15.34
N PRO A 29 -20.56 -8.81 16.52
CA PRO A 29 -19.23 -9.41 16.63
C PRO A 29 -19.15 -10.73 15.85
N LEU A 30 -18.06 -10.94 15.13
CA LEU A 30 -17.80 -12.22 14.46
C LEU A 30 -17.39 -13.29 15.49
N PRO A 31 -17.89 -14.53 15.37
CA PRO A 31 -17.58 -15.58 16.33
C PRO A 31 -16.16 -16.13 16.11
N ALA A 32 -15.41 -16.30 17.20
CA ALA A 32 -13.99 -16.66 17.17
C ALA A 32 -13.69 -18.05 16.56
N HIS A 33 -14.67 -18.97 16.58
CA HIS A 33 -14.52 -20.32 16.05
C HIS A 33 -14.73 -20.42 14.53
N GLN A 34 -15.26 -19.38 13.87
CA GLN A 34 -15.47 -19.36 12.43
C GLN A 34 -14.31 -18.66 11.74
N ARG A 35 -14.06 -19.05 10.50
CA ARG A 35 -13.14 -18.30 9.65
C ARG A 35 -13.75 -16.94 9.32
N PHE A 36 -12.88 -15.94 9.16
CA PHE A 36 -13.29 -14.57 8.84
C PHE A 36 -14.17 -14.49 7.58
N ASP A 37 -13.76 -15.15 6.51
CA ASP A 37 -14.46 -15.15 5.23
C ASP A 37 -15.87 -15.75 5.31
N GLU A 38 -16.00 -16.87 6.01
CA GLU A 38 -17.28 -17.52 6.28
C GLU A 38 -18.20 -16.62 7.13
N ALA A 39 -17.71 -16.11 8.25
CA ALA A 39 -18.51 -15.32 9.18
C ALA A 39 -19.03 -14.02 8.54
N VAL A 40 -18.19 -13.35 7.73
CA VAL A 40 -18.60 -12.16 6.96
C VAL A 40 -19.66 -12.54 5.91
N ALA A 41 -19.49 -13.64 5.19
CA ALA A 41 -20.46 -14.09 4.18
C ALA A 41 -21.82 -14.42 4.81
N VAL A 42 -21.84 -15.07 5.99
CA VAL A 42 -23.07 -15.35 6.74
C VAL A 42 -23.78 -14.06 7.16
N ALA A 43 -23.07 -13.12 7.79
CA ALA A 43 -23.64 -11.85 8.20
C ALA A 43 -24.16 -11.03 7.00
N THR A 44 -23.44 -11.05 5.88
CA THR A 44 -23.85 -10.35 4.65
C THR A 44 -25.10 -10.99 4.04
N ALA A 45 -25.16 -12.32 3.95
CA ALA A 45 -26.34 -13.02 3.42
C ALA A 45 -27.58 -12.82 4.31
N GLU A 46 -27.40 -12.75 5.63
CA GLU A 46 -28.47 -12.44 6.58
C GLU A 46 -29.04 -11.04 6.33
N MET A 47 -28.16 -10.03 6.21
CA MET A 47 -28.57 -8.66 5.90
C MET A 47 -29.30 -8.57 4.57
N LEU A 48 -28.86 -9.28 3.53
CA LEU A 48 -29.56 -9.33 2.24
C LEU A 48 -30.95 -9.95 2.34
N ARG A 49 -31.18 -10.90 3.25
CA ARG A 49 -32.48 -11.58 3.41
C ARG A 49 -33.50 -10.71 4.14
N GLN A 50 -33.04 -9.93 5.11
CA GLN A 50 -33.89 -9.07 5.93
C GLN A 50 -34.17 -7.72 5.26
N GLU A 51 -33.23 -7.22 4.47
CA GLU A 51 -33.24 -5.84 3.96
C GLU A 51 -33.24 -5.77 2.43
N SER A 52 -33.90 -4.77 1.87
CA SER A 52 -33.92 -4.47 0.43
C SER A 52 -32.71 -3.60 -0.03
N GLY A 53 -32.52 -3.44 -1.34
CA GLY A 53 -31.51 -2.53 -1.91
C GLY A 53 -30.11 -3.13 -2.10
N SER A 54 -29.20 -2.41 -2.78
CA SER A 54 -27.84 -2.93 -2.99
C SER A 54 -26.94 -2.70 -1.78
N LEU A 55 -25.94 -3.56 -1.63
CA LEU A 55 -25.05 -3.63 -0.47
C LEU A 55 -23.61 -3.31 -0.85
N LEU A 56 -22.94 -2.52 -0.02
CA LEU A 56 -21.50 -2.28 -0.07
C LEU A 56 -20.82 -2.96 1.12
N LEU A 57 -19.91 -3.89 0.84
CA LEU A 57 -19.16 -4.66 1.83
C LEU A 57 -17.70 -4.20 1.84
N PHE A 58 -17.28 -3.62 2.97
CA PHE A 58 -15.88 -3.20 3.18
C PHE A 58 -15.03 -4.35 3.71
N LEU A 59 -13.91 -4.65 3.03
CA LEU A 59 -12.97 -5.70 3.35
C LEU A 59 -11.51 -5.20 3.37
N PRO A 60 -10.59 -5.88 4.08
CA PRO A 60 -9.21 -5.40 4.23
C PRO A 60 -8.38 -5.42 2.94
N GLY A 61 -8.71 -6.28 1.98
CA GLY A 61 -7.95 -6.40 0.74
C GLY A 61 -8.48 -7.43 -0.24
N VAL A 62 -7.76 -7.58 -1.35
CA VAL A 62 -8.17 -8.42 -2.50
C VAL A 62 -8.32 -9.90 -2.13
N GLY A 63 -7.42 -10.44 -1.31
CA GLY A 63 -7.52 -11.84 -0.88
C GLY A 63 -8.78 -12.12 -0.07
N GLU A 64 -9.15 -11.20 0.83
CA GLU A 64 -10.41 -11.30 1.58
C GLU A 64 -11.63 -11.12 0.67
N ILE A 65 -11.58 -10.18 -0.29
CA ILE A 65 -12.64 -10.00 -1.29
C ILE A 65 -12.92 -11.30 -2.03
N GLN A 66 -11.89 -11.97 -2.56
CA GLN A 66 -12.04 -13.22 -3.32
C GLN A 66 -12.63 -14.34 -2.45
N ARG A 67 -12.08 -14.55 -1.24
CA ARG A 67 -12.55 -15.62 -0.35
C ARG A 67 -13.99 -15.39 0.14
N VAL A 68 -14.34 -14.15 0.49
CA VAL A 68 -15.71 -13.81 0.89
C VAL A 68 -16.66 -13.91 -0.30
N GLN A 69 -16.25 -13.49 -1.49
CA GLN A 69 -17.06 -13.62 -2.71
C GLN A 69 -17.41 -15.10 -2.99
N GLU A 70 -16.44 -15.99 -2.89
CA GLU A 70 -16.64 -17.43 -3.05
C GLU A 70 -17.61 -17.99 -2.00
N GLN A 71 -17.43 -17.64 -0.72
CA GLN A 71 -18.33 -18.07 0.34
C GLN A 71 -19.76 -17.51 0.15
N LEU A 72 -19.87 -16.26 -0.27
CA LEU A 72 -21.15 -15.58 -0.45
C LEU A 72 -21.92 -16.11 -1.66
N ALA A 73 -21.24 -16.52 -2.74
CA ALA A 73 -21.86 -17.07 -3.94
C ALA A 73 -22.75 -18.29 -3.66
N SER A 74 -22.42 -19.09 -2.64
CA SER A 74 -23.22 -20.25 -2.21
C SER A 74 -24.41 -19.92 -1.30
N ARG A 75 -24.56 -18.65 -0.87
CA ARG A 75 -25.50 -18.22 0.19
C ARG A 75 -26.52 -17.16 -0.28
N ILE A 76 -26.51 -16.80 -1.56
CA ILE A 76 -27.33 -15.72 -2.13
C ILE A 76 -28.30 -16.25 -3.20
N GLY A 77 -29.38 -15.50 -3.43
CA GLY A 77 -30.34 -15.77 -4.50
C GLY A 77 -29.80 -15.41 -5.89
N SER A 78 -30.49 -15.88 -6.93
CA SER A 78 -30.15 -15.61 -8.34
C SER A 78 -30.33 -14.14 -8.75
N ASP A 79 -31.01 -13.35 -7.93
CA ASP A 79 -31.24 -11.91 -8.10
C ASP A 79 -30.06 -11.04 -7.58
N VAL A 80 -29.04 -11.66 -6.97
CA VAL A 80 -27.90 -10.96 -6.38
C VAL A 80 -26.65 -11.04 -7.25
N LEU A 81 -26.17 -9.87 -7.67
CA LEU A 81 -24.95 -9.72 -8.45
C LEU A 81 -23.73 -9.45 -7.55
N LEU A 82 -22.73 -10.33 -7.57
CA LEU A 82 -21.46 -10.08 -6.87
C LEU A 82 -20.51 -9.26 -7.73
N CYS A 83 -20.10 -8.10 -7.21
CA CYS A 83 -19.25 -7.12 -7.89
C CYS A 83 -18.00 -6.83 -7.04
N PRO A 84 -16.88 -7.55 -7.22
CA PRO A 84 -15.63 -7.17 -6.58
C PRO A 84 -15.17 -5.80 -7.10
N LEU A 85 -14.50 -5.02 -6.24
CA LEU A 85 -13.97 -3.70 -6.59
C LEU A 85 -12.60 -3.47 -5.96
N TYR A 86 -11.56 -3.53 -6.79
CA TYR A 86 -10.16 -3.21 -6.44
C TYR A 86 -9.39 -2.75 -7.69
N GLY A 87 -8.31 -1.99 -7.50
CA GLY A 87 -7.63 -1.26 -8.59
C GLY A 87 -7.05 -2.12 -9.73
N ALA A 88 -6.82 -3.42 -9.49
CA ALA A 88 -6.31 -4.35 -10.51
C ALA A 88 -7.38 -4.92 -11.46
N LEU A 89 -8.66 -4.59 -11.26
CA LEU A 89 -9.76 -5.06 -12.11
C LEU A 89 -9.81 -4.38 -13.47
N SER A 90 -10.44 -5.05 -14.44
CA SER A 90 -10.76 -4.44 -15.74
C SER A 90 -11.67 -3.22 -15.58
N LEU A 91 -11.58 -2.27 -16.51
CA LEU A 91 -12.41 -1.06 -16.48
C LEU A 91 -13.91 -1.38 -16.54
N ASN A 92 -14.28 -2.46 -17.23
CA ASN A 92 -15.67 -2.92 -17.31
C ASN A 92 -16.17 -3.47 -15.97
N ASP A 93 -15.35 -4.26 -15.26
CA ASP A 93 -15.73 -4.80 -13.95
C ASP A 93 -15.84 -3.69 -12.90
N GLN A 94 -14.93 -2.71 -12.92
CA GLN A 94 -15.02 -1.54 -12.06
C GLN A 94 -16.32 -0.76 -12.33
N ARG A 95 -16.67 -0.54 -13.61
CA ARG A 95 -17.94 0.10 -13.98
C ARG A 95 -19.16 -0.68 -13.49
N LYS A 96 -19.15 -2.01 -13.61
CA LYS A 96 -20.23 -2.89 -13.14
C LYS A 96 -20.43 -2.78 -11.62
N ALA A 97 -19.35 -2.59 -10.85
CA ALA A 97 -19.45 -2.33 -9.42
C ALA A 97 -19.99 -0.92 -9.10
N ILE A 98 -19.61 0.09 -9.88
CA ILE A 98 -20.00 1.50 -9.65
C ILE A 98 -21.46 1.75 -10.01
N LEU A 99 -21.88 1.35 -11.22
CA LEU A 99 -23.20 1.63 -11.78
C LEU A 99 -24.32 0.89 -11.04
N PRO A 100 -25.57 1.41 -11.03
CA PRO A 100 -26.70 0.74 -10.41
C PRO A 100 -26.89 -0.69 -10.89
N ALA A 101 -27.49 -1.54 -10.04
CA ALA A 101 -27.83 -2.89 -10.45
C ALA A 101 -28.87 -2.88 -11.59
N PRO A 102 -28.84 -3.86 -12.52
CA PRO A 102 -29.89 -4.02 -13.52
C PRO A 102 -31.27 -4.17 -12.89
N GLN A 103 -32.31 -3.82 -13.66
CA GLN A 103 -33.69 -3.90 -13.19
C GLN A 103 -34.05 -5.34 -12.76
N GLY A 104 -34.69 -5.46 -11.60
CA GLY A 104 -35.06 -6.76 -11.01
C GLY A 104 -33.92 -7.48 -10.27
N MET A 105 -32.72 -6.88 -10.22
CA MET A 105 -31.58 -7.41 -9.48
C MET A 105 -31.11 -6.42 -8.41
N ARG A 106 -30.31 -6.92 -7.47
CA ARG A 106 -29.52 -6.11 -6.53
C ARG A 106 -28.04 -6.51 -6.64
N LYS A 107 -27.14 -5.62 -6.24
CA LYS A 107 -25.69 -5.93 -6.24
C LYS A 107 -25.11 -5.95 -4.83
N VAL A 108 -24.07 -6.75 -4.65
CA VAL A 108 -23.15 -6.69 -3.51
C VAL A 108 -21.80 -6.26 -4.06
N VAL A 109 -21.36 -5.07 -3.68
CA VAL A 109 -20.04 -4.55 -4.04
C VAL A 109 -19.06 -4.90 -2.93
N LEU A 110 -18.05 -5.73 -3.23
CA LEU A 110 -17.01 -6.11 -2.27
C LEU A 110 -15.77 -5.24 -2.52
N ALA A 111 -15.52 -4.28 -1.63
CA ALA A 111 -14.51 -3.24 -1.85
C ALA A 111 -13.54 -3.10 -0.67
N THR A 112 -12.37 -2.53 -0.96
CA THR A 112 -11.48 -2.01 0.08
C THR A 112 -11.92 -0.61 0.52
N ASN A 113 -11.11 0.06 1.33
CA ASN A 113 -11.29 1.47 1.69
C ASN A 113 -11.25 2.44 0.49
N ILE A 114 -10.98 1.99 -0.74
CA ILE A 114 -11.14 2.81 -1.96
C ILE A 114 -12.57 3.35 -2.12
N ALA A 115 -13.56 2.62 -1.61
CA ALA A 115 -14.97 3.04 -1.62
C ALA A 115 -15.33 4.01 -0.48
N GLU A 116 -14.42 4.27 0.47
CA GLU A 116 -14.67 5.09 1.67
C GLU A 116 -14.72 6.58 1.35
N THR A 117 -13.86 7.07 0.46
CA THR A 117 -13.73 8.50 0.09
C THR A 117 -13.76 8.73 -1.42
N SER A 118 -12.90 8.04 -2.16
CA SER A 118 -12.56 8.38 -3.55
C SER A 118 -13.57 8.00 -4.63
N LEU A 119 -14.56 7.15 -4.32
CA LEU A 119 -15.50 6.64 -5.33
C LEU A 119 -16.95 6.74 -4.86
N THR A 120 -17.84 7.19 -5.73
CA THR A 120 -19.29 7.18 -5.49
C THR A 120 -19.88 5.94 -6.15
N ILE A 121 -20.30 4.97 -5.34
CA ILE A 121 -21.00 3.77 -5.82
C ILE A 121 -22.50 4.06 -5.76
N GLU A 122 -23.17 3.91 -6.89
CA GLU A 122 -24.59 4.23 -7.01
C GLU A 122 -25.49 3.08 -6.56
N GLY A 123 -26.69 3.41 -6.09
CA GLY A 123 -27.73 2.45 -5.70
C GLY A 123 -27.48 1.71 -4.38
N ILE A 124 -26.57 2.19 -3.53
CA ILE A 124 -26.25 1.58 -2.23
C ILE A 124 -27.18 2.12 -1.15
N ARG A 125 -27.86 1.20 -0.47
CA ARG A 125 -28.70 1.42 0.73
C ARG A 125 -28.13 0.70 1.96
N LEU A 126 -27.39 -0.39 1.73
CA LEU A 126 -26.87 -1.25 2.79
C LEU A 126 -25.35 -1.19 2.82
N VAL A 127 -24.78 -1.15 4.01
CA VAL A 127 -23.35 -1.28 4.23
C VAL A 127 -23.09 -2.40 5.22
N VAL A 128 -22.14 -3.26 4.90
CA VAL A 128 -21.50 -4.17 5.87
C VAL A 128 -20.05 -3.74 5.98
N ASP A 129 -19.59 -3.47 7.18
CA ASP A 129 -18.23 -3.05 7.45
C ASP A 129 -17.54 -4.06 8.35
N CYS A 130 -16.50 -4.74 7.83
CA CYS A 130 -15.70 -5.65 8.66
C CYS A 130 -14.92 -4.93 9.79
N ALA A 131 -14.91 -3.60 9.76
CA ALA A 131 -14.21 -2.72 10.69
C ALA A 131 -12.71 -3.08 10.83
N GLN A 132 -12.13 -3.54 9.73
CA GLN A 132 -10.71 -3.78 9.56
C GLN A 132 -10.22 -3.14 8.27
N GLU A 133 -8.95 -2.76 8.28
CA GLU A 133 -8.25 -2.20 7.12
C GLU A 133 -6.85 -2.78 7.03
N ARG A 134 -6.25 -2.68 5.85
CA ARG A 134 -4.86 -3.03 5.62
C ARG A 134 -4.05 -1.77 5.37
N VAL A 135 -3.10 -1.49 6.26
CA VAL A 135 -2.25 -0.29 6.20
C VAL A 135 -0.78 -0.68 6.07
N ALA A 136 -0.04 0.18 5.38
CA ALA A 136 1.41 0.11 5.31
C ALA A 136 2.01 0.70 6.59
N ARG A 137 2.86 -0.06 7.28
CA ARG A 137 3.57 0.37 8.48
C ARG A 137 5.05 0.12 8.33
N PHE A 138 5.84 1.18 8.47
CA PHE A 138 7.29 1.15 8.48
C PHE A 138 7.81 0.59 9.81
N ASP A 139 8.78 -0.32 9.74
CA ASP A 139 9.53 -0.77 10.92
C ASP A 139 10.97 -0.22 10.86
N PRO A 140 11.31 0.78 11.70
CA PRO A 140 12.59 1.49 11.65
C PRO A 140 13.80 0.63 12.03
N ARG A 141 13.59 -0.55 12.63
CA ARG A 141 14.68 -1.51 12.92
C ARG A 141 15.07 -2.27 11.67
N THR A 142 14.11 -2.54 10.81
CA THR A 142 14.26 -3.35 9.61
C THR A 142 14.49 -2.53 8.34
N GLY A 143 14.02 -1.28 8.32
CA GLY A 143 14.00 -0.44 7.11
C GLY A 143 13.03 -0.98 6.05
N LEU A 144 12.02 -1.75 6.46
CA LEU A 144 10.97 -2.28 5.59
C LEU A 144 9.60 -1.73 5.97
N THR A 145 8.76 -1.61 4.95
CA THR A 145 7.34 -1.31 5.10
C THR A 145 6.55 -2.62 4.99
N ARG A 146 5.74 -2.92 6.00
CA ARG A 146 4.91 -4.11 6.06
C ARG A 146 3.43 -3.77 5.99
N LEU A 147 2.65 -4.69 5.41
CA LEU A 147 1.19 -4.58 5.45
C LEU A 147 0.66 -5.24 6.70
N ILE A 148 0.00 -4.47 7.55
CA ILE A 148 -0.68 -4.97 8.73
C ILE A 148 -2.19 -4.82 8.57
N THR A 149 -2.95 -5.73 9.19
CA THR A 149 -4.39 -5.57 9.33
C THR A 149 -4.68 -5.03 10.72
N GLN A 150 -5.42 -3.92 10.78
CA GLN A 150 -5.78 -3.26 12.03
C GLN A 150 -7.26 -2.88 12.06
N ARG A 151 -7.76 -2.47 13.23
CA ARG A 151 -9.09 -1.89 13.37
C ARG A 151 -9.13 -0.50 12.72
N VAL A 152 -10.24 -0.19 12.07
CA VAL A 152 -10.51 1.15 11.54
C VAL A 152 -10.87 2.12 12.67
N SER A 153 -10.73 3.42 12.41
CA SER A 153 -11.14 4.47 13.33
C SER A 153 -12.67 4.66 13.38
N GLN A 154 -13.15 5.35 14.40
CA GLN A 154 -14.56 5.75 14.51
C GLN A 154 -14.99 6.67 13.37
N ALA A 155 -14.09 7.59 12.97
CA ALA A 155 -14.31 8.46 11.82
C ALA A 155 -14.49 7.64 10.53
N SER A 156 -13.63 6.66 10.27
CA SER A 156 -13.74 5.77 9.11
C SER A 156 -15.00 4.91 9.15
N MET A 157 -15.36 4.31 10.30
CA MET A 157 -16.63 3.57 10.44
C MET A 157 -17.83 4.47 10.13
N THR A 158 -17.81 5.72 10.59
CA THR A 158 -18.86 6.70 10.31
C THR A 158 -18.92 7.08 8.82
N GLN A 159 -17.78 7.27 8.16
CA GLN A 159 -17.72 7.53 6.72
C GLN A 159 -18.22 6.35 5.88
N ARG A 160 -17.83 5.13 6.26
CA ARG A 160 -18.30 3.88 5.64
C ARG A 160 -19.81 3.73 5.81
N ALA A 161 -20.35 3.93 7.01
CA ALA A 161 -21.79 3.93 7.26
C ALA A 161 -22.50 4.98 6.40
N GLY A 162 -21.93 6.19 6.28
CA GLY A 162 -22.47 7.26 5.43
C GLY A 162 -22.62 6.89 3.95
N ARG A 163 -21.95 5.83 3.47
CA ARG A 163 -22.15 5.31 2.10
C ARG A 163 -23.53 4.69 1.88
N ALA A 164 -24.20 4.24 2.94
CA ALA A 164 -25.57 3.75 2.89
C ALA A 164 -26.61 4.88 2.78
N GLY A 165 -26.27 6.11 3.17
CA GLY A 165 -27.22 7.22 3.32
C GLY A 165 -27.20 8.24 2.17
N ARG A 166 -26.67 7.89 0.99
CA ARG A 166 -26.51 8.85 -0.12
C ARG A 166 -27.77 9.02 -0.97
N LEU A 167 -28.57 7.96 -1.10
CA LEU A 167 -29.73 7.92 -1.98
C LEU A 167 -31.04 8.04 -1.20
N GLU A 168 -31.13 7.32 -0.10
CA GLU A 168 -32.31 7.15 0.75
C GLU A 168 -31.87 6.69 2.15
N PRO A 169 -32.78 6.60 3.15
CA PRO A 169 -32.45 6.05 4.47
C PRO A 169 -31.84 4.65 4.36
N GLY A 170 -30.68 4.48 5.00
CA GLY A 170 -29.84 3.30 4.83
C GLY A 170 -29.55 2.57 6.14
N ILE A 171 -28.85 1.44 6.03
CA ILE A 171 -28.46 0.62 7.18
C ILE A 171 -26.99 0.25 7.06
N SER A 172 -26.26 0.37 8.17
CA SER A 172 -24.85 -0.02 8.29
C SER A 172 -24.68 -1.06 9.40
N LEU A 173 -24.14 -2.23 9.05
CA LEU A 173 -23.79 -3.30 9.97
C LEU A 173 -22.26 -3.35 10.15
N HIS A 174 -21.78 -3.02 11.34
CA HIS A 174 -20.37 -3.16 11.69
C HIS A 174 -20.11 -4.53 12.32
N LEU A 175 -19.14 -5.28 11.81
CA LEU A 175 -18.86 -6.65 12.22
C LEU A 175 -17.96 -6.74 13.48
N ILE A 176 -18.32 -5.93 14.48
CA ILE A 176 -17.67 -5.83 15.79
C ILE A 176 -18.72 -5.58 16.86
N ALA A 177 -18.35 -5.85 18.12
CA ALA A 177 -19.18 -5.45 19.25
C ALA A 177 -19.20 -3.92 19.39
N LYS A 178 -20.32 -3.36 19.86
CA LYS A 178 -20.51 -1.91 20.00
C LYS A 178 -19.47 -1.28 20.93
N GLU A 179 -19.14 -1.94 22.03
CA GLU A 179 -18.15 -1.47 23.01
C GLU A 179 -16.73 -1.48 22.43
N GLN A 180 -16.45 -2.31 21.40
CA GLN A 180 -15.19 -2.26 20.67
C GLN A 180 -15.17 -1.07 19.70
N ALA A 181 -16.31 -0.77 19.06
CA ALA A 181 -16.44 0.39 18.18
C ALA A 181 -16.23 1.70 18.95
N GLU A 182 -16.84 1.83 20.13
CA GLU A 182 -16.74 3.01 21.01
C GLU A 182 -15.32 3.23 21.55
N ARG A 183 -14.52 2.17 21.69
CA ARG A 183 -13.12 2.21 22.14
C ARG A 183 -12.11 2.32 21.00
N ALA A 184 -12.54 2.25 19.74
CA ALA A 184 -11.65 2.42 18.60
C ALA A 184 -11.06 3.84 18.59
N ALA A 185 -9.91 4.02 17.94
CA ALA A 185 -9.31 5.34 17.79
C ALA A 185 -10.32 6.30 17.13
N ALA A 186 -10.42 7.53 17.63
CA ALA A 186 -11.39 8.49 17.09
C ALA A 186 -11.11 8.84 15.62
N GLN A 187 -9.83 8.97 15.27
CA GLN A 187 -9.34 9.30 13.94
C GLN A 187 -8.33 8.26 13.46
N SER A 188 -8.21 8.11 12.14
CA SER A 188 -7.21 7.22 11.55
C SER A 188 -5.81 7.79 11.72
N GLU A 189 -4.82 6.91 11.87
CA GLU A 189 -3.41 7.30 11.99
C GLU A 189 -2.92 7.89 10.66
N PRO A 190 -2.42 9.14 10.64
CA PRO A 190 -1.89 9.76 9.43
C PRO A 190 -0.69 8.99 8.86
N GLU A 191 -0.55 8.97 7.54
CA GLU A 191 0.52 8.22 6.86
C GLU A 191 1.92 8.63 7.34
N ILE A 192 2.15 9.93 7.56
CA ILE A 192 3.44 10.47 8.05
C ILE A 192 3.92 9.84 9.37
N LEU A 193 3.00 9.32 10.20
CA LEU A 193 3.34 8.67 11.47
C LEU A 193 3.79 7.22 11.30
N GLN A 194 3.50 6.60 10.16
CA GLN A 194 3.67 5.16 9.95
C GLN A 194 4.41 4.80 8.64
N SER A 195 4.87 5.77 7.85
CA SER A 195 5.62 5.56 6.61
C SER A 195 7.14 5.70 6.77
N ASP A 196 7.89 5.26 5.74
CA ASP A 196 9.31 5.56 5.59
C ASP A 196 9.47 7.05 5.24
N LEU A 197 10.30 7.76 6.00
CA LEU A 197 10.48 9.21 5.85
C LEU A 197 11.73 9.60 5.05
N SER A 198 12.43 8.65 4.42
CA SER A 198 13.63 8.93 3.64
C SER A 198 13.36 9.84 2.44
N GLY A 199 12.26 9.61 1.73
CA GLY A 199 11.80 10.52 0.67
C GLY A 199 11.44 11.90 1.20
N LEU A 200 10.66 11.97 2.28
CA LEU A 200 10.28 13.23 2.93
C LEU A 200 11.50 14.03 3.38
N LEU A 201 12.48 13.37 4.03
CA LEU A 201 13.69 14.02 4.51
C LEU A 201 14.54 14.55 3.34
N MET A 202 14.63 13.82 2.23
CA MET A 202 15.31 14.29 1.02
C MET A 202 14.65 15.57 0.48
N GLU A 203 13.32 15.59 0.37
CA GLU A 203 12.54 16.76 -0.10
C GLU A 203 12.74 17.97 0.82
N LEU A 204 12.69 17.77 2.14
CA LEU A 204 12.91 18.85 3.11
C LEU A 204 14.33 19.43 3.00
N LEU A 205 15.34 18.58 2.88
CA LEU A 205 16.72 19.04 2.72
C LEU A 205 16.95 19.74 1.38
N GLN A 206 16.31 19.28 0.30
CA GLN A 206 16.32 19.96 -1.00
C GLN A 206 15.63 21.32 -0.93
N TRP A 207 14.53 21.42 -0.18
CA TRP A 207 13.81 22.66 0.08
C TRP A 207 14.63 23.66 0.91
N GLY A 208 15.68 23.19 1.60
CA GLY A 208 16.51 24.00 2.49
C GLY A 208 16.04 24.00 3.95
N CYS A 209 15.11 23.12 4.29
CA CYS A 209 14.68 22.87 5.67
C CYS A 209 15.67 21.90 6.35
N SER A 210 16.33 22.37 7.40
CA SER A 210 17.34 21.57 8.13
C SER A 210 16.75 20.75 9.29
N ASP A 211 15.60 21.17 9.80
CA ASP A 211 14.86 20.46 10.85
C ASP A 211 13.38 20.43 10.44
N PRO A 212 12.77 19.23 10.26
CA PRO A 212 11.36 19.11 9.93
C PRO A 212 10.42 19.90 10.84
N ALA A 213 10.78 20.15 12.10
CA ALA A 213 9.98 20.95 13.03
C ALA A 213 9.83 22.43 12.63
N GLN A 214 10.66 22.93 11.70
CA GLN A 214 10.54 24.28 11.13
C GLN A 214 9.29 24.44 10.24
N MET A 215 8.74 23.32 9.75
CA MET A 215 7.56 23.30 8.90
C MET A 215 6.28 23.14 9.74
N SER A 216 5.16 23.62 9.19
CA SER A 216 3.84 23.51 9.83
C SER A 216 3.16 22.20 9.42
N TRP A 217 3.16 21.22 10.32
CA TRP A 217 2.48 19.93 10.11
C TRP A 217 1.21 19.83 10.94
N LEU A 218 0.19 19.14 10.41
CA LEU A 218 -0.94 18.66 11.25
C LEU A 218 -0.46 17.63 12.28
N ASP A 219 0.45 16.75 11.84
CA ASP A 219 1.07 15.70 12.62
C ASP A 219 2.57 15.73 12.35
N GLN A 220 3.37 15.96 13.39
CA GLN A 220 4.81 16.04 13.27
C GLN A 220 5.41 14.67 12.87
N PRO A 221 6.37 14.61 11.94
CA PRO A 221 7.01 13.37 11.58
C PRO A 221 7.72 12.73 12.81
N PRO A 222 7.54 11.42 13.07
CA PRO A 222 8.11 10.79 14.26
C PRO A 222 9.64 10.80 14.25
N ALA A 223 10.24 11.22 15.37
CA ALA A 223 11.70 11.28 15.53
C ALA A 223 12.39 9.93 15.24
N VAL A 224 11.77 8.81 15.62
CA VAL A 224 12.32 7.47 15.36
C VAL A 224 12.43 7.18 13.86
N ASN A 225 11.43 7.57 13.07
CA ASN A 225 11.41 7.35 11.63
C ASN A 225 12.35 8.34 10.92
N LEU A 226 12.43 9.59 11.39
CA LEU A 226 13.41 10.57 10.89
C LEU A 226 14.85 10.12 11.11
N LEU A 227 15.16 9.53 12.28
CA LEU A 227 16.49 8.96 12.54
C LEU A 227 16.80 7.78 11.62
N ALA A 228 15.81 6.92 11.34
CA ALA A 228 15.98 5.82 10.39
C ALA A 228 16.20 6.34 8.96
N ALA A 229 15.43 7.34 8.53
CA ALA A 229 15.59 8.03 7.26
C ALA A 229 17.00 8.65 7.12
N LYS A 230 17.47 9.37 8.14
CA LYS A 230 18.83 9.96 8.17
C LYS A 230 19.92 8.88 8.02
N ARG A 231 19.81 7.77 8.75
CA ARG A 231 20.75 6.65 8.63
C ARG A 231 20.76 6.05 7.22
N LEU A 232 19.59 5.91 6.59
CA LEU A 232 19.51 5.45 5.20
C LEU A 232 20.18 6.44 4.24
N LEU A 233 19.86 7.74 4.33
CA LEU A 233 20.48 8.75 3.48
C LEU A 233 22.01 8.84 3.67
N GLN A 234 22.52 8.61 4.89
CA GLN A 234 23.96 8.47 5.15
C GLN A 234 24.56 7.23 4.45
N MET A 235 23.90 6.08 4.56
CA MET A 235 24.32 4.84 3.90
C MET A 235 24.37 5.00 2.36
N LEU A 236 23.43 5.74 1.79
CA LEU A 236 23.37 6.05 0.36
C LEU A 236 24.36 7.15 -0.07
N GLY A 237 25.12 7.74 0.85
CA GLY A 237 26.04 8.84 0.56
C GLY A 237 25.35 10.15 0.16
N ALA A 238 24.06 10.31 0.48
CA ALA A 238 23.26 11.46 0.13
C ALA A 238 23.48 12.67 1.06
N LEU A 239 24.10 12.46 2.23
CA LEU A 239 24.32 13.50 3.24
C LEU A 239 25.80 13.86 3.40
N GLU A 240 26.06 15.15 3.55
CA GLU A 240 27.32 15.73 3.97
C GLU A 240 27.05 16.56 5.23
N GLY A 241 27.31 15.97 6.40
CA GLY A 241 26.83 16.50 7.69
C GLY A 241 25.31 16.50 7.76
N GLU A 242 24.71 17.69 7.90
CA GLU A 242 23.26 17.91 7.99
C GLU A 242 22.63 18.40 6.67
N ARG A 243 23.38 18.41 5.56
CA ARG A 243 22.91 18.88 4.25
C ARG A 243 23.05 17.78 3.20
N LEU A 244 22.40 17.98 2.04
CA LEU A 244 22.62 17.11 0.90
C LEU A 244 24.05 17.25 0.38
N SER A 245 24.70 16.11 0.15
CA SER A 245 25.97 16.03 -0.57
C SER A 245 25.77 16.37 -2.06
N ALA A 246 26.86 16.50 -2.83
CA ALA A 246 26.76 16.66 -4.28
C ALA A 246 26.00 15.51 -4.97
N GLN A 247 26.11 14.28 -4.45
CA GLN A 247 25.32 13.15 -4.93
C GLN A 247 23.87 13.25 -4.44
N GLY A 248 23.64 13.64 -3.18
CA GLY A 248 22.31 13.86 -2.62
C GLY A 248 21.49 14.90 -3.39
N GLN A 249 22.13 15.98 -3.86
CA GLN A 249 21.47 16.99 -4.69
C GLN A 249 21.00 16.43 -6.03
N LYS A 250 21.82 15.59 -6.68
CA LYS A 250 21.42 14.89 -7.91
C LYS A 250 20.28 13.90 -7.64
N MET A 251 20.33 13.18 -6.52
CA MET A 251 19.28 12.24 -6.12
C MET A 251 17.95 12.95 -5.91
N ALA A 252 17.95 14.06 -5.17
CA ALA A 252 16.77 14.88 -4.93
C ALA A 252 16.19 15.46 -6.22
N ALA A 253 17.03 15.91 -7.16
CA ALA A 253 16.59 16.41 -8.47
C ALA A 253 15.84 15.37 -9.32
N LEU A 254 16.05 14.06 -9.09
CA LEU A 254 15.31 13.01 -9.78
C LEU A 254 13.87 12.89 -9.29
N GLY A 255 13.57 13.23 -8.03
CA GLY A 255 12.25 13.08 -7.42
C GLY A 255 11.78 11.62 -7.37
N ASN A 256 12.72 10.70 -7.12
CA ASN A 256 12.50 9.25 -7.02
C ASN A 256 12.62 8.77 -5.56
N ASP A 257 12.24 7.52 -5.31
CA ASP A 257 12.63 6.83 -4.07
C ASP A 257 14.14 6.99 -3.82
N PRO A 258 14.61 7.34 -2.61
CA PRO A 258 16.02 7.62 -2.36
C PRO A 258 16.97 6.49 -2.73
N ARG A 259 16.59 5.21 -2.55
CA ARG A 259 17.46 4.09 -2.92
C ARG A 259 17.58 3.98 -4.44
N LEU A 260 16.47 4.11 -5.16
CA LEU A 260 16.48 4.10 -6.62
C LEU A 260 17.22 5.31 -7.19
N ALA A 261 17.07 6.49 -6.59
CA ALA A 261 17.80 7.68 -6.95
C ALA A 261 19.32 7.51 -6.73
N ALA A 262 19.73 6.90 -5.61
CA ALA A 262 21.13 6.59 -5.33
C ALA A 262 21.71 5.64 -6.39
N MET A 263 20.97 4.60 -6.75
CA MET A 263 21.36 3.64 -7.79
C MET A 263 21.61 4.35 -9.12
N LEU A 264 20.66 5.18 -9.57
CA LEU A 264 20.76 5.97 -10.80
C LEU A 264 21.96 6.92 -10.80
N VAL A 265 22.18 7.65 -9.70
CA VAL A 265 23.26 8.64 -9.56
C VAL A 265 24.63 7.99 -9.36
N SER A 266 24.67 6.72 -8.95
CA SER A 266 25.92 5.98 -8.75
C SER A 266 26.57 5.51 -10.07
N ALA A 267 25.79 5.39 -11.14
CA ALA A 267 26.22 4.95 -12.46
C ALA A 267 27.38 5.79 -13.00
N LYS A 268 28.39 5.13 -13.56
CA LYS A 268 29.65 5.73 -14.03
C LYS A 268 29.68 6.01 -15.53
N ASN A 269 28.82 5.33 -16.28
CA ASN A 269 28.70 5.45 -17.73
C ASN A 269 27.23 5.29 -18.15
N ASP A 270 26.96 5.50 -19.44
CA ASP A 270 25.60 5.51 -19.96
C ASP A 270 24.94 4.12 -19.91
N ASP A 271 25.72 3.04 -20.02
CA ASP A 271 25.24 1.64 -19.96
C ASP A 271 24.79 1.25 -18.54
N GLU A 272 25.57 1.63 -17.53
CA GLU A 272 25.20 1.51 -16.11
C GLU A 272 23.95 2.33 -15.80
N ALA A 273 23.84 3.54 -16.36
CA ALA A 273 22.65 4.37 -16.18
C ALA A 273 21.41 3.75 -16.84
N ALA A 274 21.54 3.20 -18.05
CA ALA A 274 20.46 2.49 -18.75
C ALA A 274 20.01 1.25 -17.96
N THR A 275 20.97 0.50 -17.41
CA THR A 275 20.72 -0.64 -16.53
C THR A 275 19.99 -0.21 -15.25
N ALA A 276 20.49 0.81 -14.56
CA ALA A 276 19.88 1.36 -13.33
C ALA A 276 18.45 1.86 -13.58
N ALA A 277 18.20 2.56 -14.69
CA ALA A 277 16.88 3.06 -15.04
C ALA A 277 15.87 1.93 -15.27
N LYS A 278 16.30 0.84 -15.91
CA LYS A 278 15.46 -0.34 -16.11
C LYS A 278 15.15 -1.04 -14.78
N ILE A 279 16.15 -1.22 -13.92
CA ILE A 279 15.92 -1.79 -12.57
C ILE A 279 14.96 -0.91 -11.77
N ALA A 280 15.16 0.42 -11.77
CA ALA A 280 14.30 1.35 -11.04
C ALA A 280 12.84 1.27 -11.53
N ALA A 281 12.62 1.22 -12.84
CA ALA A 281 11.28 1.05 -13.41
C ALA A 281 10.62 -0.28 -13.00
N ILE A 282 11.39 -1.37 -12.93
CA ILE A 282 10.89 -2.68 -12.47
C ILE A 282 10.57 -2.65 -10.98
N LEU A 283 11.38 -2.02 -10.14
CA LEU A 283 11.15 -1.97 -8.69
C LEU A 283 10.00 -1.03 -8.31
N GLU A 284 9.75 0.02 -9.09
CA GLU A 284 8.57 0.89 -8.94
C GLU A 284 7.27 0.20 -9.36
N GLU A 285 7.31 -0.58 -10.44
CA GLU A 285 6.16 -1.38 -10.90
C GLU A 285 6.55 -2.86 -11.06
N PRO A 286 6.63 -3.62 -9.94
CA PRO A 286 7.06 -5.00 -9.95
C PRO A 286 6.19 -5.89 -10.84
N PRO A 287 6.76 -6.96 -11.44
CA PRO A 287 5.97 -7.94 -12.17
C PRO A 287 4.87 -8.52 -11.28
N ARG A 288 3.66 -8.66 -11.82
CA ARG A 288 2.53 -9.28 -11.09
C ARG A 288 2.62 -10.82 -11.05
N MET A 289 3.51 -11.40 -11.84
CA MET A 289 3.76 -12.85 -11.87
C MET A 289 4.68 -13.24 -10.71
N GLY A 290 4.45 -14.39 -10.09
CA GLY A 290 5.22 -14.87 -8.92
C GLY A 290 6.62 -15.40 -9.23
N ASN A 291 7.40 -14.72 -10.07
CA ASN A 291 8.81 -15.05 -10.29
C ASN A 291 9.67 -14.08 -9.48
N SER A 292 10.57 -14.60 -8.63
CA SER A 292 11.43 -13.79 -7.78
C SER A 292 12.74 -13.36 -8.42
N ASP A 293 13.10 -13.87 -9.60
CA ASP A 293 14.34 -13.51 -10.27
C ASP A 293 14.21 -12.15 -10.98
N LEU A 294 14.90 -11.14 -10.45
CA LEU A 294 14.96 -9.80 -11.05
C LEU A 294 15.58 -9.83 -12.45
N GLY A 295 16.51 -10.75 -12.73
CA GLY A 295 17.10 -10.95 -14.05
C GLY A 295 16.06 -11.38 -15.09
N VAL A 296 15.06 -12.16 -14.69
CA VAL A 296 13.93 -12.52 -15.56
C VAL A 296 13.08 -11.30 -15.87
N ALA A 297 12.79 -10.43 -14.89
CA ALA A 297 12.08 -9.18 -15.14
C ALA A 297 12.92 -8.24 -16.04
N PHE A 298 14.22 -8.16 -15.79
CA PHE A 298 15.16 -7.33 -16.53
C PHE A 298 15.32 -7.76 -17.99
N SER A 299 15.27 -9.06 -18.31
CA SER A 299 15.35 -9.53 -19.70
C SER A 299 14.08 -9.23 -20.51
N ARG A 300 12.93 -9.00 -19.86
CA ARG A 300 11.69 -8.65 -20.54
C ARG A 300 11.74 -7.22 -21.07
N ASN A 301 11.10 -7.01 -22.22
CA ASN A 301 10.92 -5.69 -22.82
C ASN A 301 9.46 -5.25 -22.70
N GLN A 302 9.05 -4.84 -21.49
CA GLN A 302 7.69 -4.35 -21.24
C GLN A 302 7.60 -2.85 -21.57
N PRO A 303 6.62 -2.40 -22.39
CA PRO A 303 6.53 -1.01 -22.84
C PRO A 303 6.45 0.02 -21.71
N ALA A 304 5.70 -0.28 -20.64
CA ALA A 304 5.57 0.61 -19.48
C ALA A 304 6.91 0.84 -18.77
N TRP A 305 7.69 -0.23 -18.54
CA TRP A 305 9.03 -0.12 -17.94
C TRP A 305 10.00 0.62 -18.85
N GLN A 306 9.92 0.41 -20.17
CA GLN A 306 10.75 1.14 -21.13
C GLN A 306 10.43 2.64 -21.13
N GLN A 307 9.16 3.01 -21.12
CA GLN A 307 8.71 4.40 -21.01
C GLN A 307 9.23 5.06 -19.73
N ARG A 308 9.09 4.36 -18.60
CA ARG A 308 9.58 4.86 -17.30
C ARG A 308 11.10 5.01 -17.29
N SER A 309 11.83 4.03 -17.83
CA SER A 309 13.29 4.08 -17.95
C SER A 309 13.76 5.29 -18.74
N GLN A 310 13.13 5.56 -19.90
CA GLN A 310 13.43 6.74 -20.72
C GLN A 310 13.16 8.06 -19.98
N GLN A 311 12.08 8.12 -19.19
CA GLN A 311 11.78 9.28 -18.36
C GLN A 311 12.87 9.53 -17.31
N LEU A 312 13.35 8.48 -16.65
CA LEU A 312 14.41 8.55 -15.65
C LEU A 312 15.75 8.98 -16.26
N LEU A 313 16.15 8.38 -17.39
CA LEU A 313 17.35 8.77 -18.12
C LEU A 313 17.30 10.23 -18.60
N LYS A 314 16.13 10.70 -19.03
CA LYS A 314 15.93 12.11 -19.38
C LYS A 314 16.15 13.04 -18.19
N ARG A 315 15.70 12.67 -16.99
CA ARG A 315 15.97 13.44 -15.75
C ARG A 315 17.45 13.40 -15.36
N LEU A 316 18.12 12.27 -15.59
CA LEU A 316 19.56 12.10 -15.36
C LEU A 316 20.44 12.76 -16.44
N ASN A 317 19.83 13.27 -17.51
CA ASN A 317 20.51 13.83 -18.68
C ASN A 317 21.48 12.83 -19.37
N VAL A 318 21.10 11.54 -19.40
CA VAL A 318 21.85 10.46 -20.06
C VAL A 318 21.08 9.98 -21.29
N ARG A 319 21.80 9.64 -22.37
CA ARG A 319 21.22 9.11 -23.61
C ARG A 319 22.13 8.09 -24.27
N GLY A 320 21.54 7.03 -24.83
CA GLY A 320 22.24 6.14 -25.76
C GLY A 320 22.99 4.97 -25.15
N GLY A 321 22.92 4.76 -23.82
CA GLY A 321 23.48 3.57 -23.19
C GLY A 321 22.66 2.30 -23.44
N GLU A 322 23.35 1.17 -23.46
CA GLU A 322 22.76 -0.17 -23.59
C GLU A 322 22.72 -0.87 -22.23
N ALA A 323 21.54 -1.38 -21.87
CA ALA A 323 21.35 -2.02 -20.57
C ALA A 323 21.90 -3.46 -20.58
N ASP A 324 22.73 -3.81 -19.60
CA ASP A 324 23.34 -5.14 -19.45
C ASP A 324 23.05 -5.73 -18.06
N SER A 325 22.61 -6.99 -18.06
CA SER A 325 22.41 -7.78 -16.85
C SER A 325 23.66 -7.93 -15.97
N SER A 326 24.86 -7.91 -16.56
CA SER A 326 26.13 -8.03 -15.83
C SER A 326 26.39 -6.85 -14.89
N LEU A 327 25.77 -5.70 -15.18
CA LEU A 327 25.90 -4.45 -14.43
C LEU A 327 24.88 -4.33 -13.27
N ILE A 328 23.92 -5.24 -13.16
CA ILE A 328 22.84 -5.17 -12.15
C ILE A 328 23.38 -5.25 -10.72
N ALA A 329 24.23 -6.25 -10.45
CA ALA A 329 24.70 -6.55 -9.10
C ALA A 329 25.43 -5.39 -8.41
N PRO A 330 26.44 -4.72 -9.01
CA PRO A 330 27.11 -3.59 -8.35
C PRO A 330 26.17 -2.39 -8.12
N LEU A 331 25.25 -2.12 -9.05
CA LEU A 331 24.26 -1.04 -8.90
C LEU A 331 23.30 -1.31 -7.73
N LEU A 332 22.79 -2.53 -7.62
CA LEU A 332 21.94 -2.93 -6.50
C LEU A 332 22.70 -2.93 -5.17
N ALA A 333 23.95 -3.41 -5.16
CA ALA A 333 24.77 -3.46 -3.95
C ALA A 333 24.96 -2.06 -3.34
N GLY A 334 25.09 -1.01 -4.15
CA GLY A 334 25.20 0.36 -3.67
C GLY A 334 23.93 0.88 -3.00
N ALA A 335 22.75 0.57 -3.55
CA ALA A 335 21.47 1.10 -3.07
C ALA A 335 20.75 0.20 -2.04
N PHE A 336 21.12 -1.08 -1.97
CA PHE A 336 20.45 -2.12 -1.18
C PHE A 336 21.46 -2.99 -0.41
N ALA A 337 22.60 -2.41 0.00
CA ALA A 337 23.65 -3.11 0.75
C ALA A 337 23.13 -3.85 1.99
N ASP A 338 22.19 -3.24 2.72
CA ASP A 338 21.55 -3.79 3.91
C ASP A 338 20.59 -4.97 3.61
N ARG A 339 20.27 -5.19 2.32
CA ARG A 339 19.42 -6.27 1.81
C ARG A 339 20.20 -7.34 1.02
N ILE A 340 21.52 -7.33 1.10
CA ILE A 340 22.34 -8.48 0.67
C ILE A 340 21.98 -9.66 1.57
N ALA A 341 21.60 -10.78 0.98
CA ALA A 341 21.06 -11.95 1.65
C ALA A 341 22.02 -13.14 1.53
N ARG A 342 22.31 -13.80 2.65
CA ARG A 342 23.09 -15.05 2.69
C ARG A 342 22.25 -16.21 3.18
N ARG A 343 22.28 -17.35 2.49
CA ARG A 343 21.55 -18.55 2.88
C ARG A 343 21.99 -19.03 4.27
N ARG A 344 21.03 -19.37 5.12
CA ARG A 344 21.24 -19.82 6.50
C ARG A 344 20.61 -21.19 6.73
N GLY A 345 21.45 -22.23 6.70
CA GLY A 345 21.03 -23.60 6.96
C GLY A 345 20.29 -24.21 5.76
N GLN A 346 18.96 -24.33 5.87
CA GLN A 346 18.12 -24.99 4.86
C GLN A 346 17.85 -24.08 3.64
N ASP A 347 17.56 -24.71 2.51
CA ASP A 347 17.16 -24.02 1.28
C ASP A 347 15.92 -23.15 1.51
N GLY A 348 15.93 -21.95 0.92
CA GLY A 348 14.87 -20.96 1.06
C GLY A 348 14.96 -20.06 2.31
N ARG A 349 15.89 -20.30 3.25
CA ARG A 349 16.12 -19.41 4.42
C ARG A 349 17.36 -18.56 4.23
N TYR A 350 17.23 -17.25 4.40
CA TYR A 350 18.31 -16.28 4.26
C TYR A 350 18.40 -15.37 5.49
N GLN A 351 19.58 -14.81 5.71
CA GLN A 351 19.80 -13.69 6.62
C GLN A 351 20.31 -12.49 5.81
N LEU A 352 19.64 -11.36 5.94
CA LEU A 352 20.03 -10.09 5.33
C LEU A 352 21.22 -9.48 6.08
N ALA A 353 21.96 -8.58 5.43
CA ALA A 353 23.09 -7.86 6.02
C ALA A 353 22.68 -7.00 7.23
N ASN A 354 21.43 -6.53 7.28
CA ASN A 354 20.88 -5.87 8.47
C ASN A 354 20.50 -6.83 9.63
N GLY A 355 20.74 -8.13 9.46
CA GLY A 355 20.53 -9.17 10.47
C GLY A 355 19.16 -9.85 10.43
N MET A 356 18.19 -9.33 9.67
CA MET A 356 16.83 -9.87 9.56
C MET A 356 16.81 -11.19 8.79
N GLY A 357 15.90 -12.10 9.14
CA GLY A 357 15.64 -13.27 8.31
C GLY A 357 14.79 -12.93 7.09
N ALA A 358 15.11 -13.57 5.98
CA ALA A 358 14.36 -13.49 4.74
C ALA A 358 14.06 -14.89 4.21
N MET A 359 12.90 -15.06 3.59
CA MET A 359 12.38 -16.34 3.14
C MET A 359 12.08 -16.31 1.66
N LEU A 360 12.46 -17.37 0.97
CA LEU A 360 12.04 -17.68 -0.40
C LEU A 360 11.43 -19.08 -0.43
N ASP A 361 10.61 -19.38 -1.44
CA ASP A 361 10.11 -20.75 -1.61
C ASP A 361 11.29 -21.72 -1.80
N ALA A 362 11.25 -22.87 -1.13
CA ALA A 362 12.33 -23.85 -1.18
C ALA A 362 12.49 -24.48 -2.58
N ASN A 363 11.47 -24.40 -3.43
CA ASN A 363 11.51 -24.85 -4.82
C ASN A 363 11.82 -23.72 -5.80
N ASP A 364 12.03 -22.49 -5.32
CA ASP A 364 12.40 -21.38 -6.18
C ASP A 364 13.80 -21.58 -6.77
N ALA A 365 14.02 -21.16 -8.01
CA ALA A 365 15.31 -21.30 -8.68
C ALA A 365 16.43 -20.57 -7.91
N LEU A 366 16.12 -19.38 -7.36
CA LEU A 366 17.11 -18.59 -6.63
C LEU A 366 17.52 -19.22 -5.30
N SER A 367 16.69 -20.09 -4.72
CA SER A 367 16.99 -20.75 -3.44
C SER A 367 18.24 -21.65 -3.49
N ARG A 368 18.69 -22.00 -4.70
CA ARG A 368 19.90 -22.78 -4.97
C ARG A 368 21.20 -21.99 -4.77
N HIS A 369 21.12 -20.66 -4.76
CA HIS A 369 22.27 -19.78 -4.63
C HIS A 369 22.50 -19.36 -3.17
N GLU A 370 23.76 -19.33 -2.73
CA GLU A 370 24.10 -18.94 -1.35
C GLU A 370 23.90 -17.44 -1.10
N TRP A 371 24.16 -16.61 -2.10
CA TRP A 371 24.13 -15.14 -1.98
C TRP A 371 23.15 -14.54 -2.98
N LEU A 372 22.34 -13.58 -2.50
CA LEU A 372 21.36 -12.82 -3.27
C LEU A 372 21.40 -11.34 -2.85
N ILE A 373 20.80 -10.45 -3.64
CA ILE A 373 20.49 -9.08 -3.21
C ILE A 373 18.99 -8.92 -3.35
N ALA A 374 18.25 -8.76 -2.24
CA ALA A 374 16.79 -8.75 -2.26
C ALA A 374 16.21 -7.33 -2.15
N PRO A 375 16.15 -6.54 -3.24
CA PRO A 375 15.65 -5.17 -3.17
C PRO A 375 14.15 -5.12 -2.84
N LEU A 376 13.36 -6.15 -3.16
CA LEU A 376 11.93 -6.17 -2.89
C LEU A 376 11.57 -7.27 -1.89
N LEU A 377 11.14 -6.84 -0.70
CA LEU A 377 10.80 -7.68 0.42
C LEU A 377 9.38 -7.35 0.89
N LEU A 378 8.61 -8.37 1.26
CA LEU A 378 7.31 -8.21 1.89
C LEU A 378 7.32 -8.92 3.23
N GLN A 379 7.33 -8.14 4.30
CA GLN A 379 7.17 -8.69 5.65
C GLN A 379 5.68 -8.84 5.97
N GLY A 380 5.27 -10.08 6.22
CA GLY A 380 3.93 -10.38 6.71
C GLY A 380 3.78 -10.01 8.18
N SER A 381 2.55 -9.86 8.65
CA SER A 381 2.26 -9.62 10.08
C SER A 381 2.52 -10.83 10.97
N ALA A 382 2.49 -12.04 10.42
CA ALA A 382 2.53 -13.31 11.17
C ALA A 382 3.93 -13.92 11.36
N SER A 383 4.95 -13.41 10.64
CA SER A 383 6.32 -13.94 10.69
C SER A 383 7.30 -12.81 10.99
N PRO A 384 8.34 -13.06 11.81
CA PRO A 384 9.44 -12.10 11.94
C PRO A 384 10.24 -11.96 10.63
N ASP A 385 10.23 -12.99 9.78
CA ASP A 385 10.98 -13.04 8.53
C ASP A 385 10.22 -12.37 7.37
N ALA A 386 10.95 -11.66 6.52
CA ALA A 386 10.40 -11.05 5.31
C ALA A 386 10.41 -12.03 4.13
N ARG A 387 9.33 -12.09 3.34
CA ARG A 387 9.32 -12.86 2.09
C ARG A 387 10.05 -12.08 0.99
N ILE A 388 11.00 -12.72 0.32
CA ILE A 388 11.66 -12.18 -0.88
C ILE A 388 10.65 -12.19 -2.03
N LEU A 389 10.45 -11.03 -2.65
CA LEU A 389 9.58 -10.88 -3.83
C LEU A 389 10.38 -10.73 -5.11
N LEU A 390 11.49 -9.99 -5.08
CA LEU A 390 12.49 -9.91 -6.15
C LEU A 390 13.89 -9.91 -5.53
N ALA A 391 14.79 -10.70 -6.11
CA ALA A 391 16.17 -10.85 -5.70
C ALA A 391 17.13 -11.05 -6.89
#